data_AF-A0A6A2YCY1-F1
#
_entry.id   AF-A0A6A2YCY1-F1
#
_cell.length_a   1.000
_cell.length_b   1.000
_cell.length_c   1.000
_cell.angle_alpha   90.00
_cell.angle_beta   90.00
_cell.angle_gamma   90.00
#
_symmetry.space_group_name_H-M   'P 1'
#
loop_
_entity.id
_entity.type
_entity.pdbx_description
1 polymer ?
#
loop_
_entity_poly.entity_id
_entity_poly.type
_entity_poly.pdbx_seq_one_letter_code
_entity_poly.pdbx_strand_id
1 'polypeptide(L)'
;MNLGTFKLKVDGAFPRPPALPAIGKILGNSDGVVITGQAFLVGVPRSASVVEALAITYDVQLAMSIELSRVVIESDCWNVVQQFNIRDVRQLLAAHSHISARFIHREVNGAAPALANYA
;
A
#
# COMPACT_ATOMS: atom_id res chain seq x y z
N MET A 1 -25.03 -3.15 5.51
CA MET A 1 -24.55 -3.35 4.13
C MET A 1 -23.26 -4.14 4.21
N ASN A 2 -23.17 -5.30 3.55
CA ASN A 2 -21.93 -6.07 3.50
C ASN A 2 -21.00 -5.35 2.50
N LEU A 3 -20.28 -4.33 2.97
CA LEU A 3 -19.28 -3.64 2.17
C LEU A 3 -18.22 -4.71 1.85
N GLY A 4 -18.04 -5.05 0.57
CA GLY A 4 -17.24 -6.20 0.15
C GLY A 4 -15.76 -6.13 0.56
N THR A 5 -14.93 -6.98 -0.03
CA THR A 5 -13.47 -6.87 0.18
C THR A 5 -12.93 -5.68 -0.59
N PHE A 6 -12.16 -4.82 0.07
CA PHE A 6 -11.46 -3.71 -0.56
C PHE A 6 -9.99 -4.05 -0.76
N LYS A 7 -9.43 -3.52 -1.83
CA LYS A 7 -8.04 -3.73 -2.23
C LYS A 7 -7.34 -2.38 -2.29
N LEU A 8 -6.24 -2.27 -1.57
CA LEU A 8 -5.33 -1.13 -1.62
C LEU A 8 -4.07 -1.57 -2.36
N LYS A 9 -3.92 -1.14 -3.61
CA LYS A 9 -2.70 -1.36 -4.39
C LYS A 9 -1.74 -0.21 -4.14
N VAL A 10 -0.49 -0.51 -3.80
CA VAL A 10 0.46 0.51 -3.36
C VAL A 10 1.87 0.25 -3.91
N ASP A 11 2.60 1.33 -4.17
CA ASP A 11 3.99 1.31 -4.65
C ASP A 11 4.73 2.57 -4.20
N GLY A 12 6.05 2.44 -3.99
CA GLY A 12 6.94 3.52 -3.66
C GLY A 12 7.90 3.88 -4.80
N ALA A 13 7.88 5.13 -5.25
CA ALA A 13 8.89 5.65 -6.16
C ALA A 13 10.07 6.24 -5.39
N PHE A 14 11.29 5.77 -5.69
CA PHE A 14 12.55 6.30 -5.12
C PHE A 14 13.49 6.76 -6.25
N PRO A 15 13.24 7.94 -6.85
CA PRO A 15 14.06 8.44 -7.94
C PRO A 15 15.41 8.98 -7.44
N ARG A 16 16.33 9.25 -8.37
CA ARG A 16 17.59 9.94 -8.05
C ARG A 16 17.33 11.42 -7.76
N PRO A 17 18.11 12.05 -6.86
CA PRO A 17 18.06 13.49 -6.66
C PRO A 17 18.21 14.26 -7.98
N PRO A 18 17.53 15.41 -8.15
CA PRO A 18 16.80 16.17 -7.13
C PRO A 18 15.33 15.74 -6.93
N ALA A 19 14.83 14.75 -7.67
CA ALA A 19 13.46 14.30 -7.52
C ALA A 19 13.23 13.71 -6.13
N LEU A 20 12.06 14.00 -5.56
CA LEU A 20 11.67 13.51 -4.25
C LEU A 20 11.01 12.14 -4.36
N PRO A 21 11.19 11.26 -3.37
CA PRO A 21 10.47 10.00 -3.31
C PRO A 21 8.97 10.23 -3.10
N ALA A 22 8.17 9.30 -3.59
CA ALA A 22 6.73 9.42 -3.61
C ALA A 22 6.05 8.07 -3.38
N ILE A 23 4.78 8.12 -2.97
CA ILE A 23 3.92 6.95 -2.82
C ILE A 23 2.74 7.12 -3.75
N GLY A 24 2.40 6.05 -4.47
CA GLY A 24 1.20 5.95 -5.28
C GLY A 24 0.32 4.83 -4.77
N LYS A 25 -0.99 5.08 -4.67
CA LYS A 25 -1.96 4.08 -4.23
C LYS A 25 -3.32 4.16 -4.92
N ILE A 26 -3.95 3.02 -5.06
CA ILE A 26 -5.30 2.84 -5.61
C ILE A 26 -6.14 2.05 -4.61
N LEU A 27 -7.27 2.63 -4.19
CA LEU A 27 -8.33 1.90 -3.50
C LEU A 27 -9.36 1.43 -4.53
N GLY A 28 -9.64 0.13 -4.52
CA GLY A 28 -10.73 -0.47 -5.29
C GLY A 28 -11.54 -1.46 -4.47
N ASN A 29 -12.69 -1.87 -5.02
CA ASN A 29 -13.50 -2.94 -4.45
C ASN A 29 -13.14 -4.32 -5.06
N SER A 30 -13.82 -5.37 -4.62
CA SER A 30 -13.62 -6.73 -5.10
C SER A 30 -13.93 -6.93 -6.58
N ASP A 31 -14.81 -6.09 -7.14
CA ASP A 31 -15.27 -6.15 -8.52
C ASP A 31 -14.29 -5.46 -9.50
N GLY A 32 -13.20 -4.90 -8.97
CA GLY A 32 -12.19 -4.20 -9.77
C GLY A 32 -12.54 -2.74 -10.06
N VAL A 33 -13.62 -2.21 -9.48
CA VAL A 33 -13.96 -0.78 -9.57
C VAL A 33 -12.98 0.01 -8.72
N VAL A 34 -12.33 1.00 -9.34
CA VAL A 34 -11.49 1.99 -8.65
C VAL A 34 -12.39 2.99 -7.94
N ILE A 35 -12.20 3.13 -6.64
CA ILE A 35 -12.93 4.09 -5.80
C ILE A 35 -12.16 5.40 -5.73
N THR A 36 -10.85 5.33 -5.49
CA THR A 36 -9.99 6.50 -5.46
C THR A 36 -8.53 6.13 -5.75
N GLY A 37 -7.78 7.11 -6.26
CA GLY A 37 -6.34 7.04 -6.43
C GLY A 37 -5.67 8.24 -5.78
N GLN A 38 -4.53 8.02 -5.15
CA GLN A 38 -3.79 9.08 -4.49
C GLN A 38 -2.29 8.91 -4.77
N ALA A 39 -1.62 10.04 -4.96
CA ALA A 39 -0.17 10.11 -4.97
C ALA A 39 0.29 11.29 -4.11
N PHE A 40 1.39 11.13 -3.40
CA PHE A 40 1.98 12.20 -2.60
C PHE A 40 3.48 12.00 -2.42
N LEU A 41 4.20 13.11 -2.35
CA LEU A 41 5.61 13.14 -2.02
C LEU A 41 5.82 12.76 -0.55
N VAL A 42 6.87 12.00 -0.29
CA VAL A 42 7.39 11.76 1.06
C VAL A 42 8.74 12.46 1.21
N GLY A 43 9.22 12.63 2.45
CA GLY A 43 10.44 13.39 2.78
C GLY A 43 11.73 12.81 2.20
N VAL A 44 12.82 12.70 2.97
CA VAL A 44 14.10 12.13 2.46
C VAL A 44 14.27 10.69 2.98
N PRO A 45 13.47 9.70 2.50
CA PRO A 45 13.74 8.31 2.81
C PRO A 45 15.10 7.92 2.24
N ARG A 46 15.75 6.94 2.88
CA ARG A 46 17.15 6.59 2.60
C ARG A 46 17.30 5.50 1.53
N SER A 47 16.21 4.83 1.15
CA SER A 47 16.23 3.75 0.16
C SER A 47 14.83 3.42 -0.38
N ALA A 48 14.77 2.74 -1.54
CA ALA A 48 13.53 2.25 -2.14
C ALA A 48 12.72 1.35 -1.18
N SER A 49 13.36 0.39 -0.51
CA SER A 49 12.69 -0.48 0.45
C SER A 49 12.05 0.28 1.62
N VAL A 50 12.61 1.42 2.02
CA VAL A 50 12.00 2.27 3.06
C VAL A 50 10.78 2.99 2.51
N VAL A 51 10.79 3.46 1.26
CA VAL A 51 9.61 4.06 0.62
C VAL A 51 8.49 3.03 0.53
N GLU A 52 8.79 1.81 0.08
CA GLU A 52 7.82 0.71 -0.01
C GLU A 52 7.22 0.35 1.35
N ALA A 53 8.05 0.27 2.40
CA ALA A 53 7.58 0.03 3.75
C ALA A 53 6.69 1.16 4.28
N LEU A 54 7.04 2.42 3.98
CA LEU A 54 6.18 3.57 4.30
C LEU A 54 4.84 3.49 3.56
N ALA A 55 4.87 3.09 2.29
CA ALA A 55 3.68 2.94 1.46
C ALA A 55 2.67 1.96 2.08
N ILE A 56 3.13 0.77 2.47
CA ILE A 56 2.28 -0.21 3.19
C ILE A 56 1.82 0.36 4.55
N THR A 57 2.69 1.06 5.28
CA THR A 57 2.34 1.65 6.59
C THR A 57 1.21 2.67 6.49
N TYR A 58 1.25 3.55 5.49
CA TYR A 58 0.18 4.52 5.23
C TYR A 58 -1.14 3.84 4.90
N ASP A 59 -1.09 2.72 4.18
CA ASP A 59 -2.30 1.99 3.82
C ASP A 59 -2.88 1.18 4.97
N VAL A 60 -2.05 0.71 5.90
CA VAL A 60 -2.53 0.18 7.18
C VAL A 60 -3.21 1.26 8.00
N GLN A 61 -2.61 2.44 8.12
CA GLN A 61 -3.22 3.56 8.85
C GLN A 61 -4.55 3.99 8.21
N LEU A 62 -4.59 4.06 6.87
CA LEU A 62 -5.82 4.32 6.13
C LEU A 62 -6.86 3.23 6.41
N ALA A 63 -6.49 1.96 6.29
CA ALA A 63 -7.36 0.81 6.55
C ALA A 63 -7.90 0.78 7.99
N MET A 64 -7.11 1.22 8.98
CA MET A 64 -7.56 1.36 10.37
C MET A 64 -8.52 2.53 10.56
N SER A 65 -8.39 3.61 9.76
CA SER A 65 -9.23 4.80 9.85
C SER A 65 -10.58 4.67 9.14
N ILE A 66 -10.69 3.73 8.22
CA ILE A 66 -11.91 3.45 7.46
C ILE A 66 -12.59 2.22 8.05
N GLU A 67 -13.87 2.32 8.40
CA GLU A 67 -14.67 1.21 8.96
C GLU A 67 -15.05 0.18 7.88
N LEU A 68 -14.07 -0.30 7.11
CA LEU A 68 -14.29 -1.30 6.06
C LEU A 68 -14.16 -2.72 6.63
N SER A 69 -15.08 -3.58 6.21
CA SER A 69 -15.22 -4.97 6.70
C SER A 69 -14.02 -5.86 6.40
N ARG A 70 -13.31 -5.60 5.30
CA ARG A 70 -12.10 -6.33 4.90
C ARG A 70 -11.24 -5.53 3.94
N VAL A 71 -9.97 -5.35 4.27
CA VAL A 71 -8.99 -4.62 3.46
C VAL A 71 -7.79 -5.52 3.16
N VAL A 72 -7.43 -5.62 1.89
CA VAL A 72 -6.25 -6.35 1.42
C VAL A 72 -5.30 -5.33 0.80
N ILE A 73 -4.15 -5.14 1.43
CA ILE A 73 -3.05 -4.33 0.91
C ILE A 73 -2.25 -5.20 -0.07
N GLU A 74 -2.01 -4.69 -1.27
CA GLU A 74 -1.35 -5.37 -2.36
C GLU A 74 -0.12 -4.58 -2.78
N SER A 75 1.05 -5.22 -2.71
CA SER A 75 2.33 -4.64 -3.13
C SER A 75 3.14 -5.68 -3.89
N ASP A 76 3.94 -5.24 -4.85
CA ASP A 76 4.93 -6.05 -5.56
C ASP A 76 6.31 -6.04 -4.90
N CYS A 77 6.41 -5.51 -3.67
CA CYS A 77 7.62 -5.52 -2.86
C CYS A 77 7.65 -6.75 -1.92
N TRP A 78 8.08 -7.91 -2.44
CA TRP A 78 8.05 -9.19 -1.70
C TRP A 78 8.70 -9.14 -0.31
N ASN A 79 9.89 -8.54 -0.22
CA ASN A 79 10.64 -8.42 1.03
C ASN A 79 9.89 -7.60 2.09
N VAL A 80 9.19 -6.54 1.69
CA VAL A 80 8.42 -5.70 2.62
C VAL A 80 7.14 -6.43 3.06
N VAL A 81 6.42 -7.06 2.13
CA VAL A 81 5.24 -7.88 2.46
C VAL A 81 5.60 -9.03 3.40
N GLN A 82 6.73 -9.71 3.17
CA GLN A 82 7.23 -10.75 4.07
C GLN A 82 7.50 -10.21 5.48
N GLN A 83 8.21 -9.08 5.58
CA GLN A 83 8.52 -8.46 6.87
C GLN A 83 7.25 -8.01 7.62
N PHE A 84 6.28 -7.47 6.90
CA PHE A 84 4.97 -7.09 7.42
C PHE A 84 4.24 -8.27 8.08
N ASN A 85 4.31 -9.45 7.47
CA ASN A 85 3.64 -10.65 7.99
C ASN A 85 4.39 -11.29 9.19
N ILE A 86 5.66 -10.95 9.43
CA ILE A 86 6.52 -11.63 10.41
C ILE A 86 6.71 -10.83 11.71
N ARG A 87 6.81 -9.49 11.66
CA ARG A 87 7.20 -8.64 12.82
C ARG A 87 6.02 -7.95 13.51
N ASP A 88 6.29 -7.09 14.50
CA ASP A 88 5.42 -6.30 15.42
C ASP A 88 4.04 -5.89 14.90
N VAL A 89 3.90 -5.73 13.59
CA VAL A 89 2.63 -5.68 12.84
C VAL A 89 1.66 -6.80 13.23
N ARG A 90 2.11 -8.02 13.57
CA ARG A 90 1.19 -9.12 13.94
C ARG A 90 0.30 -8.80 15.14
N GLN A 91 0.80 -8.07 16.14
CA GLN A 91 -0.04 -7.65 17.28
C GLN A 91 -1.06 -6.59 16.86
N LEU A 92 -0.65 -5.64 16.01
CA LEU A 92 -1.55 -4.66 15.42
C LEU A 92 -2.63 -5.33 14.55
N LEU A 93 -2.24 -6.27 13.69
CA LEU A 93 -3.16 -7.05 12.86
C LEU A 93 -4.05 -7.99 13.68
N ALA A 94 -3.62 -8.45 14.86
CA ALA A 94 -4.47 -9.22 15.74
C ALA A 94 -5.66 -8.38 16.26
N ALA A 95 -5.42 -7.10 16.55
CA ALA A 95 -6.48 -6.14 16.88
C ALA A 95 -7.29 -5.69 15.64
N HIS A 96 -6.69 -5.76 14.45
CA HIS A 96 -7.30 -5.35 13.18
C HIS A 96 -7.33 -6.51 12.15
N SER A 97 -7.99 -7.62 12.51
CA SER A 97 -8.01 -8.86 11.72
C SER A 97 -8.65 -8.75 10.33
N HIS A 98 -9.34 -7.64 10.07
CA HIS A 98 -9.90 -7.29 8.77
C HIS A 98 -8.83 -6.79 7.77
N ILE A 99 -7.61 -6.48 8.23
CA ILE A 99 -6.49 -5.99 7.42
C ILE A 99 -5.55 -7.16 7.12
N SER A 100 -5.12 -7.29 5.87
CA SER A 100 -4.01 -8.18 5.49
C SER A 100 -3.16 -7.56 4.39
N ALA A 101 -1.93 -8.04 4.24
CA ALA A 101 -1.07 -7.67 3.10
C ALA A 101 -0.69 -8.91 2.31
N ARG A 102 -0.65 -8.78 0.98
CA ARG A 102 -0.21 -9.84 0.08
C ARG A 102 0.67 -9.31 -1.04
N PHE A 103 1.56 -10.18 -1.49
CA PHE A 103 2.34 -9.91 -2.67
C PHE A 103 1.49 -10.07 -3.93
N ILE A 104 1.67 -9.17 -4.88
CA ILE A 104 1.15 -9.28 -6.23
C ILE A 104 2.27 -9.06 -7.23
N HIS A 105 2.15 -9.60 -8.44
CA HIS A 105 3.12 -9.32 -9.49
C HIS A 105 2.98 -7.89 -10.01
N ARG A 106 4.10 -7.29 -10.46
CA ARG A 106 4.16 -5.90 -10.90
C ARG A 106 3.22 -5.60 -12.07
N GLU A 107 2.96 -6.56 -12.95
CA GLU A 107 2.02 -6.39 -14.08
C GLU A 107 0.58 -6.17 -13.57
N VAL A 108 0.25 -6.69 -12.39
CA VAL A 108 -1.03 -6.48 -11.71
C VAL A 108 -1.05 -5.16 -10.91
N ASN A 109 0.12 -4.69 -10.46
CA ASN A 109 0.27 -3.48 -9.66
C ASN A 109 0.38 -2.19 -10.50
N GLY A 110 0.47 -2.27 -11.84
CA GLY A 110 0.96 -1.19 -12.72
C GLY A 110 0.39 0.23 -12.54
N ALA A 111 -0.81 0.40 -11.98
CA ALA A 111 -1.38 1.72 -11.70
C ALA A 111 -0.73 2.43 -10.49
N ALA A 112 -0.38 1.71 -9.43
CA ALA A 112 0.27 2.28 -8.25
C ALA A 112 1.66 2.89 -8.54
N PRO A 113 2.59 2.22 -9.25
CA PRO A 113 3.87 2.82 -9.62
C PRO A 113 3.69 3.98 -10.61
N ALA A 114 2.71 3.91 -11.53
CA ALA A 114 2.43 5.02 -12.43
C ALA A 114 2.01 6.28 -11.66
N LEU A 115 1.16 6.12 -10.64
CA LEU A 115 0.78 7.21 -9.74
C LEU A 115 1.96 7.71 -8.89
N ALA A 116 2.78 6.81 -8.35
CA ALA A 116 3.94 7.19 -7.56
C ALA A 116 4.93 8.05 -8.36
N ASN A 117 5.16 7.69 -9.64
CA ASN A 117 6.05 8.44 -10.52
C ASN A 117 5.42 9.74 -11.10
N TYR A 118 4.12 9.96 -10.91
CA TYR A 118 3.44 11.20 -11.33
C TYR A 118 3.60 12.34 -10.31
N ALA A 119 3.68 12.01 -9.01
CA ALA A 119 3.79 12.99 -7.93
C ALA A 119 5.13 13.74 -7.94
#